data_AF-A0A8D9EPR3-F1
#
_entry.id   AF-A0A8D9EPR3-F1
#
_cell.length_a   1.000
_cell.length_b   1.000
_cell.length_c   1.000
_cell.angle_alpha   90.00
_cell.angle_beta   90.00
_cell.angle_gamma   90.00
#
_symmetry.space_group_name_H-M   'P 1'
#
loop_
_entity.id
_entity.type
_entity.pdbx_description
1 polymer ?
#
loop_
_entity_poly.entity_id
_entity_poly.type
_entity_poly.pdbx_seq_one_letter_code
_entity_poly.pdbx_strand_id
1 'polypeptide(L)'
;MRTIYCLLLLLNVMSRVRSQHHEWFGDVFAEVMTKFSIDSDAIQNNSQCKVANEIYTRNLRNGTYWAARMDDASVKSIGGLLDGDMLHFGHPSQCVRTMVPIHNISGKYCLVTGDIRPVYPIVPDFYAGDFTRDYPPYNTMQHYWEGLRYKKDVLWHSRSNFRWGICIPDTCQTYELLASLNKSLVSACAENNITLTLNVTETDCYTGAEMRDRPVTVGAIVWV
;
A
#
# COMPACT_ATOMS: atom_id res chain seq x y z
N MET A 1 -28.05 -13.05 -40.18
CA MET A 1 -26.98 -13.59 -39.30
C MET A 1 -25.66 -12.80 -39.39
N ARG A 2 -25.68 -11.50 -39.74
CA ARG A 2 -24.48 -10.63 -39.76
C ARG A 2 -24.59 -9.42 -38.81
N THR A 3 -25.80 -9.12 -38.33
CA THR A 3 -26.08 -7.96 -37.47
C THR A 3 -25.74 -8.20 -35.99
N ILE A 4 -25.67 -9.46 -35.54
CA ILE A 4 -25.38 -9.81 -34.13
C ILE A 4 -23.88 -9.67 -33.80
N TYR A 5 -22.99 -9.88 -34.77
CA TYR A 5 -21.54 -9.75 -34.57
C TYR A 5 -21.08 -8.29 -34.34
N CYS A 6 -21.79 -7.30 -34.89
CA CYS A 6 -21.47 -5.89 -34.66
C CYS A 6 -21.80 -5.44 -33.23
N LEU A 7 -22.87 -5.98 -32.63
CA LEU A 7 -23.26 -5.64 -31.25
C LEU A 7 -22.31 -6.24 -30.20
N LEU A 8 -21.74 -7.42 -30.45
CA LEU A 8 -20.73 -8.02 -29.57
C LEU A 8 -19.36 -7.35 -29.67
N LEU A 9 -19.01 -6.76 -30.83
CA LEU A 9 -17.82 -5.93 -30.97
C LEU A 9 -18.00 -4.57 -30.30
N LEU A 10 -19.19 -3.97 -30.35
CA LEU A 10 -19.46 -2.71 -29.65
C LEU A 10 -19.47 -2.89 -28.13
N LEU A 11 -19.98 -4.02 -27.59
CA LEU A 11 -19.89 -4.31 -26.15
C LEU A 11 -18.45 -4.57 -25.67
N ASN A 12 -17.55 -5.03 -26.53
CA ASN A 12 -16.12 -5.17 -26.20
C ASN A 12 -15.31 -3.87 -26.39
N VAL A 13 -15.82 -2.90 -27.16
CA VAL A 13 -15.17 -1.58 -27.33
C VAL A 13 -15.70 -0.56 -26.31
N MET A 14 -16.89 -0.76 -25.75
CA MET A 14 -17.48 0.11 -24.71
C MET A 14 -16.92 -0.13 -23.30
N SER A 15 -16.06 -1.14 -23.07
CA SER A 15 -15.40 -1.36 -21.78
C SER A 15 -14.08 -0.61 -21.61
N ARG A 16 -13.68 0.25 -22.56
CA ARG A 16 -12.43 1.01 -22.44
C ARG A 16 -12.50 2.44 -22.96
N VAL A 17 -13.59 3.13 -22.67
CA VAL A 17 -13.54 4.59 -22.51
C VAL A 17 -13.19 4.85 -21.05
N ARG A 18 -11.89 4.82 -20.71
CA ARG A 18 -11.39 5.32 -19.42
C ARG A 18 -11.63 6.84 -19.48
N SER A 19 -12.77 7.30 -18.98
CA SER A 19 -12.96 8.72 -18.72
C SER A 19 -11.81 9.18 -17.83
N GLN A 20 -11.31 10.39 -18.07
CA GLN A 20 -10.26 11.00 -17.26
C GLN A 20 -10.79 11.36 -15.87
N HIS A 21 -11.20 10.37 -15.08
CA HIS A 21 -11.42 10.53 -13.66
C HIS A 21 -10.05 10.51 -12.99
N HIS A 22 -9.72 11.59 -12.30
CA HIS A 22 -8.61 11.60 -11.37
C HIS A 22 -8.96 10.66 -10.23
N GLU A 23 -8.38 9.47 -10.22
CA GLU A 23 -8.55 8.54 -9.12
C GLU A 23 -7.81 9.08 -7.89
N TRP A 24 -8.50 9.05 -6.75
CA TRP A 24 -7.87 9.35 -5.47
C TRP A 24 -6.94 8.21 -5.10
N PHE A 25 -5.75 8.54 -4.59
CA PHE A 25 -4.74 7.55 -4.22
C PHE A 25 -5.29 6.48 -3.26
N GLY A 26 -6.13 6.86 -2.30
CA GLY A 26 -6.70 5.91 -1.35
C GLY A 26 -7.59 4.84 -1.99
N ASP A 27 -8.25 5.15 -3.11
CA ASP A 27 -9.08 4.19 -3.84
C ASP A 27 -8.20 3.19 -4.60
N VAL A 28 -7.17 3.68 -5.31
CA VAL A 28 -6.17 2.84 -6.00
C VAL A 28 -5.48 1.92 -5.00
N PHE A 29 -5.07 2.47 -3.86
CA PHE A 29 -4.45 1.71 -2.78
C PHE A 29 -5.40 0.62 -2.27
N ALA A 30 -6.66 0.96 -2.01
CA ALA A 30 -7.62 0.02 -1.47
C ALA A 30 -7.92 -1.14 -2.42
N GLU A 31 -8.07 -0.86 -3.72
CA GLU A 31 -8.31 -1.87 -4.74
C GLU A 31 -7.18 -2.92 -4.79
N VAL A 32 -5.92 -2.44 -4.78
CA VAL A 32 -4.75 -3.31 -4.83
C VAL A 32 -4.58 -4.08 -3.51
N MET A 33 -4.62 -3.37 -2.39
CA MET A 33 -4.25 -3.94 -1.08
C MET A 33 -5.29 -4.93 -0.56
N THR A 34 -6.56 -4.79 -0.93
CA THR A 34 -7.62 -5.76 -0.62
C THR A 34 -7.31 -7.16 -1.16
N LYS A 35 -6.59 -7.27 -2.29
CA LYS A 35 -6.23 -8.54 -2.93
C LYS A 35 -4.74 -8.86 -2.83
N PHE A 36 -3.98 -8.07 -2.08
CA PHE A 36 -2.53 -8.18 -2.06
C PHE A 36 -2.07 -9.48 -1.40
N SER A 37 -1.14 -10.14 -2.07
CA SER A 37 -0.27 -11.18 -1.52
C SER A 37 1.11 -11.01 -2.14
N ILE A 38 2.15 -11.64 -1.56
CA ILE A 38 3.45 -11.71 -2.22
C ILE A 38 3.26 -12.34 -3.60
N ASP A 39 3.82 -11.71 -4.63
CA ASP A 39 3.72 -12.18 -6.00
C ASP A 39 4.69 -13.34 -6.20
N SER A 40 4.19 -14.48 -6.69
CA SER A 40 5.03 -15.68 -6.83
C SER A 40 6.17 -15.52 -7.84
N ASP A 41 6.09 -14.60 -8.80
CA ASP A 41 7.17 -14.33 -9.76
C ASP A 41 8.22 -13.39 -9.15
N ALA A 42 7.86 -12.61 -8.12
CA ALA A 42 8.78 -11.75 -7.37
C ALA A 42 9.67 -12.55 -6.39
N ILE A 43 9.28 -13.78 -6.05
CA ILE A 43 10.03 -14.68 -5.15
C ILE A 43 11.16 -15.34 -5.95
N GLN A 44 12.37 -14.79 -5.87
CA GLN A 44 13.56 -15.34 -6.53
C GLN A 44 14.39 -16.16 -5.55
N ASN A 45 14.64 -17.43 -5.89
CA ASN A 45 15.52 -18.36 -5.16
C ASN A 45 15.14 -18.61 -3.67
N ASN A 46 13.91 -18.30 -3.25
CA ASN A 46 13.40 -18.59 -1.91
C ASN A 46 12.24 -19.58 -1.97
N SER A 47 12.56 -20.87 -2.00
CA SER A 47 11.54 -21.94 -2.05
C SER A 47 10.64 -21.96 -0.81
N GLN A 48 11.16 -21.53 0.35
CA GLN A 48 10.40 -21.49 1.60
C GLN A 48 9.31 -20.41 1.57
N CYS A 49 9.64 -19.19 1.12
CA CYS A 49 8.64 -18.14 0.91
C CYS A 49 7.62 -18.55 -0.15
N LYS A 50 8.07 -19.15 -1.26
CA LYS A 50 7.16 -19.60 -2.32
C LYS A 50 6.10 -20.58 -1.80
N VAL A 51 6.54 -21.63 -1.11
CA VAL A 51 5.63 -22.64 -0.55
C VAL A 51 4.72 -22.03 0.53
N ALA A 52 5.28 -21.22 1.44
CA ALA A 52 4.50 -20.60 2.50
C ALA A 52 3.43 -19.63 1.94
N ASN A 53 3.78 -18.83 0.93
CA ASN A 53 2.88 -17.91 0.25
C ASN A 53 1.79 -18.66 -0.54
N GLU A 54 2.12 -19.76 -1.22
CA GLU A 54 1.13 -20.61 -1.88
C GLU A 54 0.14 -21.24 -0.90
N ILE A 55 0.63 -21.70 0.26
CA ILE A 55 -0.22 -22.22 1.33
C ILE A 55 -1.10 -21.10 1.89
N TYR A 56 -0.52 -19.93 2.17
CA TYR A 56 -1.24 -18.75 2.68
C TYR A 56 -2.36 -18.32 1.73
N THR A 57 -2.05 -18.05 0.46
CA THR A 57 -3.02 -17.59 -0.53
C THR A 57 -4.14 -18.60 -0.78
N ARG A 58 -3.84 -19.91 -0.81
CA ARG A 58 -4.86 -20.97 -0.88
C ARG A 58 -5.78 -20.95 0.35
N ASN A 59 -5.21 -20.82 1.54
CA ASN A 59 -5.94 -20.83 2.80
C ASN A 59 -6.77 -19.55 3.01
N LEU A 60 -6.31 -18.41 2.47
CA LEU A 60 -7.07 -17.16 2.44
C LEU A 60 -8.30 -17.29 1.54
N ARG A 61 -8.15 -17.86 0.34
CA ARG A 61 -9.28 -18.15 -0.57
C ARG A 61 -10.30 -19.11 0.03
N ASN A 62 -9.84 -20.08 0.82
CA ASN A 62 -10.70 -21.02 1.53
C ASN A 62 -11.33 -20.43 2.81
N GLY A 63 -11.01 -19.18 3.17
CA GLY A 63 -11.56 -18.52 4.36
C GLY A 63 -11.07 -19.12 5.68
N THR A 64 -9.91 -19.77 5.69
CA THR A 64 -9.39 -20.35 6.93
C THR A 64 -9.00 -19.26 7.92
N TYR A 65 -9.26 -19.54 9.20
CA TYR A 65 -9.14 -18.53 10.25
C TYR A 65 -7.73 -17.91 10.37
N TRP A 66 -6.67 -18.71 10.26
CA TRP A 66 -5.30 -18.20 10.41
C TRP A 66 -4.89 -17.29 9.25
N ALA A 67 -5.31 -17.61 8.02
CA ALA A 67 -5.00 -16.81 6.84
C ALA A 67 -5.81 -15.51 6.85
N ALA A 68 -7.10 -15.59 7.18
CA ALA A 68 -7.94 -14.40 7.38
C ALA A 68 -7.38 -13.49 8.48
N ARG A 69 -6.87 -14.06 9.58
CA ARG A 69 -6.23 -13.31 10.67
C ARG A 69 -4.97 -12.56 10.21
N MET A 70 -4.14 -13.15 9.36
CA MET A 70 -2.98 -12.45 8.78
C MET A 70 -3.43 -11.33 7.83
N ASP A 71 -4.42 -11.60 6.99
CA ASP A 71 -4.95 -10.62 6.04
C ASP A 71 -5.57 -9.40 6.76
N ASP A 72 -6.40 -9.64 7.77
CA ASP A 72 -7.04 -8.64 8.64
C ASP A 72 -6.03 -7.84 9.49
N ALA A 73 -4.85 -8.41 9.75
CA ALA A 73 -3.78 -7.69 10.42
C ALA A 73 -3.11 -6.62 9.52
N SER A 74 -3.28 -6.73 8.21
CA SER A 74 -2.70 -5.81 7.22
C SER A 74 -3.60 -4.62 6.97
N VAL A 75 -3.00 -3.48 6.63
CA VAL A 75 -3.76 -2.31 6.17
C VAL A 75 -4.24 -2.54 4.75
N LYS A 76 -5.56 -2.38 4.57
CA LYS A 76 -6.23 -2.55 3.28
C LYS A 76 -6.68 -1.24 2.65
N SER A 77 -6.81 -0.18 3.43
CA SER A 77 -7.19 1.15 2.97
C SER A 77 -6.47 2.22 3.77
N ILE A 78 -6.28 3.38 3.17
CA ILE A 78 -5.66 4.53 3.80
C ILE A 78 -6.66 5.69 3.79
N GLY A 79 -6.83 6.32 4.95
CA GLY A 79 -7.63 7.53 5.14
C GLY A 79 -6.81 8.62 5.84
N GLY A 80 -7.32 9.84 5.89
CA GLY A 80 -6.72 10.93 6.67
C GLY A 80 -5.40 11.52 6.13
N LEU A 81 -4.91 11.08 4.95
CA LEU A 81 -3.67 11.64 4.36
C LEU A 81 -3.70 13.17 4.21
N LEU A 82 -4.84 13.74 3.82
CA LEU A 82 -5.01 15.19 3.67
C LEU A 82 -4.97 15.94 5.02
N ASP A 83 -5.32 15.23 6.10
CA ASP A 83 -5.29 15.74 7.47
C ASP A 83 -3.94 15.47 8.16
N GLY A 84 -3.08 14.65 7.55
CA GLY A 84 -1.74 14.33 8.04
C GLY A 84 -1.63 12.99 8.75
N ASP A 85 -2.58 12.07 8.57
CA ASP A 85 -2.42 10.68 8.98
C ASP A 85 -1.34 10.01 8.12
N MET A 86 -0.12 9.97 8.63
CA MET A 86 1.04 9.39 7.93
C MET A 86 1.34 7.96 8.37
N LEU A 87 0.53 7.36 9.26
CA LEU A 87 0.87 6.10 9.89
C LEU A 87 -0.35 5.22 10.10
N HIS A 88 -0.38 4.09 9.39
CA HIS A 88 -1.46 3.11 9.41
C HIS A 88 -0.90 1.77 9.89
N PHE A 89 -1.00 1.47 11.19
CA PHE A 89 -0.31 0.29 11.72
C PHE A 89 -0.97 -1.06 11.37
N GLY A 90 -2.28 -1.09 11.14
CA GLY A 90 -3.03 -2.35 11.16
C GLY A 90 -2.94 -3.00 12.54
N HIS A 91 -2.74 -4.32 12.59
CA HIS A 91 -2.64 -5.08 13.84
C HIS A 91 -1.32 -5.87 13.94
N PRO A 92 -0.19 -5.22 14.30
CA PRO A 92 1.12 -5.88 14.36
C PRO A 92 1.14 -7.11 15.28
N SER A 93 0.52 -6.99 16.45
CA SER A 93 0.45 -8.07 17.45
C SER A 93 -0.38 -9.26 16.97
N GLN A 94 -1.43 -9.03 16.16
CA GLN A 94 -2.23 -10.09 15.56
C GLN A 94 -1.44 -10.85 14.50
N CYS A 95 -0.67 -10.12 13.67
CA CYS A 95 0.20 -10.72 12.66
C CYS A 95 1.23 -11.65 13.30
N VAL A 96 2.07 -11.11 14.20
CA VAL A 96 3.23 -11.86 14.73
C VAL A 96 2.86 -12.98 15.71
N ARG A 97 1.63 -13.00 16.23
CA ARG A 97 1.09 -14.09 17.05
C ARG A 97 0.42 -15.19 16.23
N THR A 98 0.28 -15.01 14.93
CA THR A 98 -0.27 -16.05 14.06
C THR A 98 0.82 -17.08 13.76
N MET A 99 0.56 -18.33 14.13
CA MET A 99 1.45 -19.47 13.93
C MET A 99 0.65 -20.66 13.45
N VAL A 100 1.19 -21.38 12.46
CA VAL A 100 0.58 -22.56 11.84
C VAL A 100 1.57 -23.73 11.96
N PRO A 101 1.56 -24.47 13.08
CA PRO A 101 2.59 -25.48 13.36
C PRO A 101 2.69 -26.58 12.29
N ILE A 102 1.55 -27.00 11.74
CA ILE A 102 1.48 -28.07 10.71
C ILE A 102 2.24 -27.70 9.43
N HIS A 103 2.33 -26.40 9.12
CA HIS A 103 3.01 -25.90 7.92
C HIS A 103 4.32 -25.16 8.23
N ASN A 104 4.66 -25.02 9.52
CA ASN A 104 5.79 -24.21 9.98
C ASN A 104 5.78 -22.78 9.39
N ILE A 105 4.60 -22.14 9.41
CA ILE A 105 4.41 -20.76 8.93
C ILE A 105 4.09 -19.89 10.14
N SER A 106 4.78 -18.76 10.27
CA SER A 106 4.39 -17.70 11.20
C SER A 106 4.15 -16.39 10.46
N GLY A 107 3.41 -15.47 11.09
CA GLY A 107 3.28 -14.11 10.57
C GLY A 107 4.52 -13.26 10.86
N LYS A 108 4.94 -12.49 9.86
CA LYS A 108 5.91 -11.40 9.96
C LYS A 108 5.23 -10.09 9.59
N TYR A 109 5.27 -9.14 10.52
CA TYR A 109 4.73 -7.81 10.34
C TYR A 109 5.81 -6.90 9.73
N CYS A 110 5.48 -6.15 8.69
CA CYS A 110 6.38 -5.20 8.06
C CYS A 110 5.72 -3.82 7.96
N LEU A 111 6.48 -2.77 8.22
CA LEU A 111 6.04 -1.38 8.13
C LEU A 111 6.63 -0.72 6.87
N VAL A 112 5.84 -0.68 5.81
CA VAL A 112 6.29 -0.15 4.52
C VAL A 112 6.18 1.37 4.52
N THR A 113 7.17 2.06 3.97
CA THR A 113 7.13 3.51 3.75
C THR A 113 6.82 3.80 2.29
N GLY A 114 5.83 4.65 2.05
CA GLY A 114 5.43 5.13 0.74
C GLY A 114 5.56 6.64 0.63
N ASP A 115 5.88 7.11 -0.57
CA ASP A 115 5.90 8.53 -0.91
C ASP A 115 5.16 8.75 -2.24
N ILE A 116 4.06 9.49 -2.18
CA ILE A 116 3.15 9.75 -3.31
C ILE A 116 3.35 11.13 -3.91
N ARG A 117 3.44 11.20 -5.24
CA ARG A 117 3.56 12.46 -5.98
C ARG A 117 2.70 12.46 -7.24
N PRO A 118 2.22 13.61 -7.70
CA PRO A 118 1.65 13.74 -9.04
C PRO A 118 2.72 13.47 -10.09
N VAL A 119 2.38 12.76 -11.17
CA VAL A 119 3.24 12.69 -12.35
C VAL A 119 3.46 14.10 -12.92
N TYR A 120 4.71 14.48 -13.13
CA TYR A 120 5.03 15.74 -13.79
C TYR A 120 4.62 15.69 -15.28
N PRO A 121 4.01 16.74 -15.87
CA PRO A 121 3.74 18.07 -15.32
C PRO A 121 2.26 18.30 -14.90
N ILE A 122 1.52 17.30 -14.41
CA ILE A 122 0.08 17.46 -14.12
C ILE A 122 -0.19 18.54 -13.06
N VAL A 123 0.66 18.61 -12.03
CA VAL A 123 0.64 19.65 -11.01
C VAL A 123 2.07 20.19 -10.81
N PRO A 124 2.54 21.12 -11.66
CA PRO A 124 3.91 21.64 -11.59
C PRO A 124 4.21 22.33 -10.26
N ASP A 125 3.21 23.00 -9.69
CA ASP A 125 3.30 23.72 -8.43
C ASP A 125 3.63 22.81 -7.23
N PHE A 126 3.34 21.50 -7.34
CA PHE A 126 3.75 20.51 -6.34
C PHE A 126 5.28 20.50 -6.13
N TYR A 127 6.04 20.80 -7.19
CA TYR A 127 7.50 20.82 -7.20
C TYR A 127 8.10 22.23 -7.08
N ALA A 128 7.29 23.28 -7.10
CA ALA A 128 7.75 24.66 -7.22
C ALA A 128 8.45 25.22 -5.96
N GLY A 129 8.44 24.50 -4.84
CA GLY A 129 9.12 24.91 -3.60
C GLY A 129 8.62 26.21 -2.97
N ASP A 130 7.48 26.74 -3.43
CA ASP A 130 6.81 27.92 -2.86
C ASP A 130 5.89 27.53 -1.69
N PHE A 131 6.40 27.63 -0.47
CA PHE A 131 5.71 27.26 0.77
C PHE A 131 4.91 28.41 1.39
N THR A 132 4.75 29.54 0.68
CA THR A 132 4.10 30.74 1.24
C THR A 132 2.58 30.59 1.42
N ARG A 133 1.98 29.54 0.84
CA ARG A 133 0.53 29.24 0.89
C ARG A 133 0.16 28.12 1.88
N ASP A 134 1.08 27.77 2.79
CA ASP A 134 0.97 26.61 3.69
C ASP A 134 -0.09 26.74 4.82
N TYR A 135 -0.79 27.89 4.91
CA TYR A 135 -1.78 28.18 5.94
C TYR A 135 -3.17 28.51 5.37
N PRO A 136 -4.25 28.21 6.13
CA PRO A 136 -5.60 28.59 5.75
C PRO A 136 -5.70 30.09 5.39
N PRO A 137 -6.54 30.44 4.40
CA PRO A 137 -7.53 29.58 3.78
C PRO A 137 -6.96 28.74 2.62
N TYR A 138 -7.12 27.42 2.72
CA TYR A 138 -6.89 26.51 1.60
C TYR A 138 -7.93 26.79 0.51
N ASN A 139 -7.52 26.80 -0.75
CA ASN A 139 -8.49 26.81 -1.84
C ASN A 139 -9.06 25.40 -2.00
N THR A 140 -10.20 25.16 -1.35
CA THR A 140 -10.89 23.86 -1.37
C THR A 140 -11.40 23.45 -2.75
N MET A 141 -11.32 24.33 -3.74
CA MET A 141 -11.66 24.05 -5.14
C MET A 141 -10.44 23.57 -5.95
N GLN A 142 -9.24 23.56 -5.37
CA GLN A 142 -8.05 23.02 -6.01
C GLN A 142 -7.98 21.49 -5.90
N HIS A 143 -7.08 20.90 -6.70
CA HIS A 143 -6.82 19.47 -6.69
C HIS A 143 -6.28 19.01 -5.32
N TYR A 144 -6.57 17.77 -4.92
CA TYR A 144 -6.11 17.19 -3.66
C TYR A 144 -4.57 17.21 -3.48
N TRP A 145 -3.80 17.39 -4.56
CA TRP A 145 -2.34 17.47 -4.53
C TRP A 145 -1.85 18.70 -3.77
N GLU A 146 -2.65 19.77 -3.71
CA GLU A 146 -2.34 20.95 -2.90
C GLU A 146 -2.32 20.59 -1.40
N GLY A 147 -3.21 19.71 -0.95
CA GLY A 147 -3.26 19.26 0.44
C GLY A 147 -2.11 18.32 0.84
N LEU A 148 -1.48 17.65 -0.14
CA LEU A 148 -0.36 16.71 0.02
C LEU A 148 1.01 17.34 -0.19
N ARG A 149 1.06 18.61 -0.62
CA ARG A 149 2.29 19.31 -0.95
C ARG A 149 3.23 19.38 0.27
N TYR A 150 4.52 19.28 -0.01
CA TYR A 150 5.59 19.34 1.00
C TYR A 150 5.50 20.65 1.79
N LYS A 151 5.46 20.55 3.13
CA LYS A 151 5.51 21.71 4.06
C LYS A 151 6.94 21.84 4.56
N LYS A 152 7.54 23.03 4.43
CA LYS A 152 8.96 23.26 4.81
C LYS A 152 9.18 23.46 6.30
N ASP A 153 8.12 23.67 7.06
CA ASP A 153 8.22 23.97 8.48
C ASP A 153 8.65 22.71 9.26
N VAL A 154 9.65 22.86 10.15
CA VAL A 154 10.41 21.78 10.82
C VAL A 154 9.52 20.88 11.67
N LEU A 155 8.35 21.41 12.04
CA LEU A 155 7.32 20.70 12.78
C LEU A 155 6.46 19.80 11.87
N TRP A 156 6.35 20.10 10.58
CA TRP A 156 5.43 19.44 9.67
C TRP A 156 6.15 18.46 8.74
N HIS A 157 5.89 17.18 8.93
CA HIS A 157 6.37 16.14 8.01
C HIS A 157 5.59 16.22 6.69
N SER A 158 6.22 15.82 5.58
CA SER A 158 5.56 15.79 4.28
C SER A 158 4.35 14.87 4.31
N ARG A 159 3.16 15.39 3.99
CA ARG A 159 1.92 14.60 3.88
C ARG A 159 1.94 13.63 2.70
N SER A 160 2.90 13.79 1.78
CA SER A 160 3.18 12.82 0.73
C SER A 160 3.79 11.52 1.26
N ASN A 161 4.42 11.55 2.44
CA ASN A 161 5.07 10.40 3.04
C ASN A 161 4.14 9.75 4.05
N PHE A 162 3.94 8.44 3.93
CA PHE A 162 3.10 7.67 4.82
C PHE A 162 3.70 6.28 5.03
N ARG A 163 3.28 5.61 6.08
CA ARG A 163 3.71 4.26 6.42
C ARG A 163 2.50 3.38 6.68
N TRP A 164 2.54 2.13 6.23
CA TRP A 164 1.47 1.19 6.51
C TRP A 164 1.98 -0.22 6.87
N GLY A 165 1.22 -0.89 7.72
CA GLY A 165 1.49 -2.24 8.18
C GLY A 165 1.00 -3.30 7.20
N ILE A 166 1.82 -4.32 6.97
CA ILE A 166 1.46 -5.50 6.19
C ILE A 166 1.92 -6.78 6.89
N CYS A 167 1.11 -7.82 6.82
CA CYS A 167 1.41 -9.14 7.35
C CYS A 167 1.73 -10.11 6.21
N ILE A 168 2.90 -10.75 6.28
CA ILE A 168 3.38 -11.73 5.31
C ILE A 168 3.88 -12.98 6.03
N PRO A 169 4.09 -14.12 5.35
CA PRO A 169 4.80 -15.25 5.95
C PRO A 169 6.21 -14.86 6.41
N ASP A 170 6.65 -15.39 7.54
CA ASP A 170 7.98 -15.14 8.13
C ASP A 170 9.14 -15.62 7.26
N THR A 171 8.90 -16.59 6.39
CA THR A 171 9.86 -17.09 5.41
C THR A 171 10.16 -16.11 4.27
N CYS A 172 9.28 -15.13 4.03
CA CYS A 172 9.42 -14.15 2.95
C CYS A 172 10.27 -12.95 3.37
N GLN A 173 11.20 -12.50 2.52
CA GLN A 173 12.15 -11.42 2.79
C GLN A 173 11.63 -10.04 2.36
N THR A 174 12.26 -8.96 2.85
CA THR A 174 11.83 -7.60 2.53
C THR A 174 11.91 -7.25 1.04
N TYR A 175 12.93 -7.75 0.34
CA TYR A 175 13.07 -7.52 -1.10
C TYR A 175 11.96 -8.18 -1.91
N GLU A 176 11.43 -9.31 -1.45
CA GLU A 176 10.32 -10.03 -2.11
C GLU A 176 9.01 -9.28 -1.91
N LEU A 177 8.80 -8.72 -0.71
CA LEU A 177 7.71 -7.80 -0.42
C LEU A 177 7.78 -6.55 -1.29
N LEU A 178 8.94 -5.89 -1.34
CA LEU A 178 9.14 -4.69 -2.14
C LEU A 178 8.92 -4.94 -3.64
N ALA A 179 9.46 -6.04 -4.16
CA ALA A 179 9.25 -6.44 -5.55
C ALA A 179 7.78 -6.72 -5.86
N SER A 180 7.05 -7.38 -4.95
CA SER A 180 5.61 -7.64 -5.10
C SER A 180 4.77 -6.36 -5.09
N LEU A 181 5.09 -5.41 -4.20
CA LEU A 181 4.44 -4.11 -4.14
C LEU A 181 4.76 -3.25 -5.36
N ASN A 182 5.99 -3.29 -5.87
CA ASN A 182 6.36 -2.61 -7.10
C ASN A 182 5.56 -3.15 -8.30
N LYS A 183 5.41 -4.47 -8.41
CA LYS A 183 4.66 -5.09 -9.51
C LYS A 183 3.15 -4.75 -9.45
N SER A 184 2.58 -4.65 -8.25
CA SER A 184 1.15 -4.43 -8.05
C SER A 184 0.80 -2.95 -7.83
N LEU A 185 1.14 -2.41 -6.66
CA LEU A 185 0.72 -1.09 -6.21
C LEU A 185 1.38 0.06 -7.00
N VAL A 186 2.69 -0.02 -7.26
CA VAL A 186 3.38 1.03 -8.03
C VAL A 186 2.89 1.05 -9.48
N SER A 187 2.72 -0.11 -10.11
CA SER A 187 2.12 -0.21 -11.46
C SER A 187 0.71 0.41 -11.51
N ALA A 188 -0.16 0.07 -10.55
CA ALA A 188 -1.52 0.61 -10.48
C ALA A 188 -1.53 2.14 -10.26
N CYS A 189 -0.61 2.65 -9.45
CA CYS A 189 -0.43 4.09 -9.26
C CYS A 189 0.01 4.77 -10.57
N ALA A 190 0.99 4.19 -11.26
CA ALA A 190 1.48 4.74 -12.53
C ALA A 190 0.39 4.80 -13.60
N GLU A 191 -0.47 3.77 -13.67
CA GLU A 191 -1.65 3.76 -14.56
C GLU A 191 -2.67 4.86 -14.25
N ASN A 192 -2.63 5.42 -13.04
CA ASN A 192 -3.48 6.50 -12.54
C ASN A 192 -2.75 7.84 -12.40
N ASN A 193 -1.61 8.01 -13.08
CA ASN A 193 -0.79 9.22 -13.05
C ASN A 193 -0.28 9.62 -11.65
N ILE A 194 -0.07 8.62 -10.79
CA ILE A 194 0.51 8.77 -9.46
C ILE A 194 1.92 8.14 -9.47
N THR A 195 2.91 8.91 -9.06
CA THR A 195 4.26 8.38 -8.78
C THR A 195 4.29 7.90 -7.33
N LEU A 196 4.53 6.61 -7.13
CA LEU A 196 4.70 6.01 -5.82
C LEU A 196 6.12 5.48 -5.67
N THR A 197 6.84 5.95 -4.66
CA THR A 197 8.15 5.41 -4.28
C THR A 197 8.01 4.63 -2.97
N LEU A 198 8.57 3.43 -2.93
CA LEU A 198 8.47 2.52 -1.80
C LEU A 198 9.82 2.25 -1.16
N ASN A 199 9.83 2.14 0.16
CA ASN A 199 10.98 1.72 0.94
C ASN A 199 10.55 0.79 2.08
N VAL A 200 11.29 -0.30 2.26
CA VAL A 200 11.14 -1.23 3.39
C VAL A 200 12.51 -1.85 3.66
N THR A 201 12.91 -1.84 4.92
CA THR A 201 14.18 -2.44 5.36
C THR A 201 13.91 -3.60 6.32
N GLU A 202 14.92 -4.44 6.59
CA GLU A 202 14.77 -5.52 7.58
C GLU A 202 14.44 -4.99 8.99
N THR A 203 14.83 -3.75 9.31
CA THR A 203 14.46 -3.11 10.58
C THR A 203 13.01 -2.66 10.65
N ASP A 204 12.31 -2.62 9.52
CA ASP A 204 10.88 -2.33 9.46
C ASP A 204 10.03 -3.60 9.63
N CYS A 205 10.63 -4.79 9.62
CA CYS A 205 9.95 -6.06 9.77
C CYS A 205 10.21 -6.70 11.14
N TYR A 206 9.22 -7.46 11.61
CA TYR A 206 9.14 -8.03 12.94
C TYR A 206 8.46 -9.40 12.91
N THR A 207 9.19 -10.41 13.34
CA THR A 207 8.64 -11.70 13.78
C THR A 207 8.15 -11.61 15.23
N GLY A 208 7.50 -12.66 15.71
CA GLY A 208 7.03 -12.72 17.10
C GLY A 208 8.15 -12.65 18.14
N ALA A 209 9.37 -13.10 17.80
CA ALA A 209 10.54 -12.96 18.67
C ALA A 209 11.04 -11.52 18.69
N GLU A 210 11.27 -10.94 17.51
CA GLU A 210 11.80 -9.58 17.38
C GLU A 210 10.88 -8.52 17.98
N MET A 211 9.56 -8.69 17.92
CA MET A 211 8.63 -7.73 18.52
C MET A 211 8.68 -7.71 20.05
N ARG A 212 9.15 -8.79 20.70
CA ARG A 212 9.37 -8.81 22.15
C ARG A 212 10.65 -8.08 22.54
N ASP A 213 11.69 -8.20 21.70
CA ASP A 213 13.01 -7.64 21.98
C ASP A 213 13.12 -6.16 21.53
N ARG A 214 12.44 -5.82 20.44
CA ARG A 214 12.32 -4.47 19.86
C ARG A 214 10.83 -4.13 19.70
N PRO A 215 10.17 -3.57 20.72
CA PRO A 215 8.78 -3.14 20.57
C PRO A 215 8.69 -2.05 19.49
N VAL A 216 7.62 -2.10 18.70
CA VAL A 216 7.33 -1.07 17.68
C VAL A 216 7.14 0.25 18.41
N THR A 217 8.05 1.19 18.20
CA THR A 217 7.99 2.51 18.81
C THR A 217 6.96 3.36 18.07
N VAL A 218 5.84 3.67 18.75
CA VAL A 218 4.82 4.60 18.25
C VAL A 218 5.25 6.02 18.63
N GLY A 219 6.20 6.58 17.88
CA GLY A 219 6.40 8.02 17.87
C GLY A 219 5.31 8.66 17.03
N ALA A 220 4.22 9.12 17.66
CA ALA A 220 3.19 9.90 16.97
C ALA A 220 3.23 11.34 17.51
N ILE A 221 3.32 12.32 16.61
CA ILE A 221 3.03 13.71 16.96
C ILE A 221 1.53 13.89 16.70
N VAL A 222 0.77 14.12 17.78
CA VAL A 222 -0.65 14.45 17.69
C VAL A 222 -0.76 15.93 17.36
N TRP A 223 -1.36 16.25 16.21
CA TRP A 223 -1.72 17.62 15.85
C TRP A 223 -3.14 17.89 16.33
N VAL A 224 -3.32 18.94 17.13
CA VAL A 224 -4.62 19.45 17.58
C VAL A 224 -4.82 20.84 17.00
#